data_AF-A0A0F2L3N6-F1
#
_entry.id   AF-A0A0F2L3N6-F1
#
_cell.length_a   1.000
_cell.length_b   1.000
_cell.length_c   1.000
_cell.angle_alpha   90.00
_cell.angle_beta   90.00
_cell.angle_gamma   90.00
#
_symmetry.space_group_name_H-M   'P 1'
#
loop_
_entity.id
_entity.type
_entity.pdbx_description
1 polymer ?
#
loop_
_entity_poly.entity_id
_entity_poly.type
_entity_poly.pdbx_seq_one_letter_code
_entity_poly.pdbx_strand_id
1 'polypeptide(L)'
;MDYSLEINLKDRSRYENIVRSIVEYGSSVKDAIFENLPNELITPYQRIREIYNQEIIRGKGKLDTNSVVQQYMNVPGAEELVRYLLLATVLLTGFKNLRNELIYRVMARNYDHIINLIKSPSYGIINNVSNVLLKGYVSEGIKGEDIGEVSNAIHSFTYGLRKLVNARKTTLLRWVSKFRDIENFERELVLFYPTRANERRRRAIKTFIRWVSHETNLPIALEIMRRGAYRRYAMAADIYSTMVTIRSGAFLTLRDDRIIKIINKIMINRETGTTVRIDEVKGLVRSIGRISNDPIIYERGAFKIGHDYCSKLKCNECPINRVCMKFTWVRIK
;
A
#
# COMPACT_ATOMS: atom_id res chain seq x y z
N MET A 1 10.25 -30.52 16.45
CA MET A 1 11.56 -30.42 15.76
C MET A 1 12.15 -29.07 16.10
N ASP A 2 13.07 -29.07 17.06
CA ASP A 2 13.76 -27.90 17.56
C ASP A 2 14.95 -27.64 16.64
N TYR A 3 14.75 -26.83 15.60
CA TYR A 3 15.88 -26.32 14.82
C TYR A 3 16.61 -25.34 15.73
N SER A 4 17.86 -25.66 16.10
CA SER A 4 18.76 -24.66 16.65
C SER A 4 18.72 -23.43 15.73
N LEU A 5 18.43 -22.27 16.30
CA LEU A 5 18.38 -20.99 15.59
C LEU A 5 19.79 -20.52 15.28
N GLU A 6 20.55 -21.33 14.54
CA GLU A 6 21.91 -21.00 14.16
C GLU A 6 21.87 -19.98 13.02
N ILE A 7 22.19 -18.74 13.37
CA ILE A 7 22.28 -17.63 12.42
C ILE A 7 23.65 -17.74 11.71
N ASN A 8 23.66 -18.31 10.51
CA ASN A 8 24.83 -18.31 9.64
C ASN A 8 24.80 -17.07 8.74
N LEU A 9 25.72 -16.12 8.92
CA LEU A 9 25.82 -14.92 8.05
C LEU A 9 26.77 -15.10 6.85
N LYS A 10 27.50 -16.22 6.79
CA LYS A 10 28.38 -16.56 5.67
C LYS A 10 27.57 -17.13 4.51
N ASP A 11 26.59 -17.99 4.80
CA ASP A 11 25.60 -18.47 3.83
C ASP A 11 24.24 -17.78 4.05
N ARG A 12 23.85 -16.94 3.10
CA ARG A 12 22.62 -16.12 3.16
C ARG A 12 21.49 -16.67 2.30
N SER A 13 21.70 -17.79 1.60
CA SER A 13 20.71 -18.41 0.72
C SER A 13 19.38 -18.69 1.44
N ARG A 14 19.46 -19.13 2.70
CA ARG A 14 18.28 -19.35 3.55
C ARG A 14 17.46 -18.07 3.79
N TYR A 15 18.10 -16.92 3.98
CA TYR A 15 17.40 -15.66 4.21
C TYR A 15 16.85 -15.06 2.91
N GLU A 16 17.54 -15.28 1.80
CA GLU A 16 17.03 -14.96 0.47
C GLU A 16 15.75 -15.74 0.16
N ASN A 17 15.65 -17.02 0.60
CA ASN A 17 14.42 -17.80 0.48
C ASN A 17 13.26 -17.19 1.28
N ILE A 18 13.53 -16.62 2.46
CA ILE A 18 12.49 -15.90 3.23
C ILE A 18 11.98 -14.69 2.46
N VAL A 19 12.90 -13.87 1.92
CA VAL A 19 12.55 -12.70 1.09
C VAL A 19 11.72 -13.14 -0.12
N ARG A 20 12.13 -14.21 -0.80
CA ARG A 20 11.42 -14.79 -1.93
C ARG A 20 10.00 -15.23 -1.57
N SER A 21 9.82 -15.97 -0.48
CA SER A 21 8.48 -16.42 -0.05
C SER A 21 7.58 -15.25 0.37
N ILE A 22 8.14 -14.17 0.93
CA ILE A 22 7.37 -12.93 1.20
C ILE A 22 6.90 -12.29 -0.11
N VAL A 23 7.77 -12.20 -1.12
CA VAL A 23 7.43 -11.64 -2.44
C VAL A 23 6.41 -12.54 -3.16
N GLU A 24 6.59 -13.86 -3.17
CA GLU A 24 5.66 -14.81 -3.77
C GLU A 24 4.26 -14.71 -3.16
N TYR A 25 4.18 -14.70 -1.82
CA TYR A 25 2.91 -14.48 -1.14
C TYR A 25 2.34 -13.10 -1.48
N GLY A 26 3.19 -12.06 -1.44
CA GLY A 26 2.84 -10.72 -1.87
C GLY A 26 2.19 -10.71 -3.24
N SER A 27 2.74 -11.40 -4.24
CA SER A 27 2.19 -11.51 -5.60
C SER A 27 0.79 -12.15 -5.66
N SER A 28 0.48 -13.07 -4.75
CA SER A 28 -0.80 -13.78 -4.70
C SER A 28 -1.92 -13.04 -3.97
N VAL A 29 -1.57 -12.05 -3.15
CA VAL A 29 -2.53 -11.35 -2.27
C VAL A 29 -3.22 -10.24 -3.05
N LYS A 30 -4.53 -10.17 -2.88
CA LYS A 30 -5.37 -9.04 -3.31
C LYS A 30 -5.53 -8.03 -2.17
N ASP A 31 -5.35 -6.75 -2.45
CA ASP A 31 -5.61 -5.68 -1.47
C ASP A 31 -7.12 -5.57 -1.14
N ALA A 32 -7.45 -5.41 0.14
CA ALA A 32 -8.85 -5.46 0.64
C ALA A 32 -9.79 -4.43 0.01
N ILE A 33 -9.30 -3.29 -0.48
CA ILE A 33 -10.12 -2.32 -1.22
C ILE A 33 -10.75 -2.94 -2.48
N PHE A 34 -10.06 -3.88 -3.13
CA PHE A 34 -10.52 -4.55 -4.34
C PHE A 34 -11.50 -5.71 -4.05
N GLU A 35 -11.57 -6.16 -2.80
CA GLU A 35 -12.59 -7.08 -2.31
C GLU A 35 -13.86 -6.34 -1.91
N ASN A 36 -13.76 -5.04 -1.64
CA ASN A 36 -14.85 -4.16 -1.22
C ASN A 36 -15.13 -3.08 -2.28
N LEU A 37 -15.00 -3.41 -3.57
CA LEU A 37 -15.41 -2.48 -4.63
C LEU A 37 -16.94 -2.44 -4.72
N PRO A 38 -17.53 -1.26 -4.96
CA PRO A 38 -18.89 -1.14 -5.47
C PRO A 38 -19.06 -1.93 -6.77
N ASN A 39 -20.24 -2.50 -6.99
CA ASN A 39 -20.53 -3.36 -8.15
C ASN A 39 -20.21 -2.67 -9.49
N GLU A 40 -20.50 -1.37 -9.55
CA GLU A 40 -20.27 -0.49 -10.70
C GLU A 40 -18.78 -0.36 -11.05
N LEU A 41 -17.88 -0.56 -10.07
CA LEU A 41 -16.44 -0.41 -10.23
C LEU A 41 -15.71 -1.75 -10.45
N ILE A 42 -16.39 -2.89 -10.31
CA ILE A 42 -15.79 -4.21 -10.54
C ILE A 42 -15.44 -4.40 -12.02
N THR A 43 -16.38 -4.07 -12.91
CA THR A 43 -16.22 -4.19 -14.37
C THR A 43 -15.05 -3.36 -14.90
N PRO A 44 -14.93 -2.04 -14.62
CA PRO A 44 -13.77 -1.27 -15.07
C PRO A 44 -12.46 -1.81 -14.49
N TYR A 45 -12.45 -2.25 -13.22
CA TYR A 45 -11.27 -2.85 -12.61
C TYR A 45 -10.79 -4.11 -13.36
N GLN A 46 -11.71 -5.04 -13.65
CA GLN A 46 -11.39 -6.24 -14.41
C GLN A 46 -10.89 -5.89 -15.81
N ARG A 47 -11.58 -4.98 -16.50
CA ARG A 47 -11.23 -4.59 -17.87
C ARG A 47 -9.86 -3.95 -18.00
N ILE A 48 -9.49 -3.08 -17.06
CA ILE A 48 -8.15 -2.48 -17.00
C ILE A 48 -7.07 -3.57 -16.82
N ARG A 49 -7.30 -4.53 -15.93
CA ARG A 49 -6.35 -5.64 -15.72
C ARG A 49 -6.21 -6.52 -16.97
N GLU A 50 -7.32 -6.81 -17.65
CA GLU A 50 -7.30 -7.55 -18.92
C GLU A 50 -6.47 -6.84 -19.98
N ILE A 51 -6.70 -5.53 -20.21
CA ILE A 51 -5.95 -4.72 -21.18
C ILE A 51 -4.44 -4.82 -20.90
N TYR A 52 -4.03 -4.62 -19.64
CA TYR A 52 -2.63 -4.72 -19.27
C TYR A 52 -2.03 -6.10 -19.61
N ASN A 53 -2.71 -7.18 -19.21
CA ASN A 53 -2.24 -8.53 -19.44
C ASN A 53 -2.14 -8.86 -20.94
N GLN A 54 -3.15 -8.46 -21.72
CA GLN A 54 -3.17 -8.65 -23.17
C GLN A 54 -2.01 -7.92 -23.85
N GLU A 55 -1.74 -6.68 -23.45
CA GLU A 55 -0.68 -5.86 -24.04
C GLU A 55 0.72 -6.36 -23.66
N ILE A 56 0.91 -6.86 -22.43
CA ILE A 56 2.16 -7.54 -22.05
C ILE A 56 2.40 -8.79 -22.89
N ILE A 57 1.37 -9.63 -23.06
CA ILE A 57 1.48 -10.87 -23.83
C ILE A 57 1.80 -10.54 -25.30
N ARG A 58 1.01 -9.63 -25.90
CA ARG A 58 1.18 -9.20 -27.30
C ARG A 58 2.55 -8.58 -27.54
N GLY A 59 3.02 -7.75 -26.62
CA GLY A 59 4.30 -7.07 -26.71
C GLY A 59 5.51 -7.89 -26.27
N LYS A 60 5.34 -9.19 -25.95
CA LYS A 60 6.40 -10.08 -25.44
C LYS A 60 7.15 -9.46 -24.25
N GLY A 61 6.40 -8.85 -23.33
CA GLY A 61 6.93 -8.15 -22.16
C GLY A 61 7.29 -6.67 -22.38
N LYS A 62 7.18 -6.13 -23.60
CA LYS A 62 7.29 -4.69 -23.88
C LYS A 62 5.91 -4.07 -23.98
N LEU A 63 5.73 -2.90 -23.38
CA LEU A 63 4.42 -2.25 -23.31
C LEU A 63 4.50 -0.84 -23.91
N ASP A 64 3.62 -0.55 -24.88
CA ASP A 64 3.43 0.81 -25.41
C ASP A 64 2.52 1.60 -24.47
N THR A 65 3.15 2.41 -23.61
CA THR A 65 2.48 3.21 -22.60
C THR A 65 1.37 4.08 -23.17
N ASN A 66 1.56 4.67 -24.36
CA ASN A 66 0.58 5.59 -24.92
C ASN A 66 -0.66 4.84 -25.40
N SER A 67 -0.47 3.71 -26.10
CA SER A 67 -1.57 2.83 -26.51
C SER A 67 -2.39 2.36 -25.31
N VAL A 68 -1.73 1.83 -24.28
CA VAL A 68 -2.43 1.31 -23.08
C VAL A 68 -3.20 2.40 -22.35
N VAL A 69 -2.63 3.60 -22.22
CA VAL A 69 -3.35 4.74 -21.62
C VAL A 69 -4.60 5.08 -22.42
N GLN A 70 -4.55 5.10 -23.75
CA GLN A 70 -5.74 5.35 -24.57
C GLN A 70 -6.79 4.24 -24.40
N GLN A 71 -6.36 2.98 -24.33
CA GLN A 71 -7.27 1.86 -24.07
C GLN A 71 -7.95 2.00 -22.70
N TYR A 72 -7.22 2.37 -21.65
CA TYR A 72 -7.82 2.64 -20.33
C TYR A 72 -8.80 3.81 -20.35
N MET A 73 -8.50 4.89 -21.08
CA MET A 73 -9.41 6.03 -21.21
C MET A 73 -10.73 5.65 -21.89
N ASN A 74 -10.74 4.58 -22.69
CA ASN A 74 -11.93 4.07 -23.37
C ASN A 74 -12.73 3.07 -22.52
N VAL A 75 -12.25 2.69 -21.33
CA VAL A 75 -13.00 1.82 -20.41
C VAL A 75 -14.01 2.68 -19.63
N PRO A 76 -15.32 2.45 -19.77
CA PRO A 76 -16.34 3.17 -19.00
C PRO A 76 -16.11 2.97 -17.50
N GLY A 77 -16.09 4.04 -16.72
CA GLY A 77 -15.89 3.97 -15.27
C GLY A 77 -14.42 3.92 -14.81
N ALA A 78 -13.45 3.95 -15.73
CA ALA A 78 -12.03 3.88 -15.35
C ALA A 78 -11.54 5.09 -14.56
N GLU A 79 -11.97 6.31 -14.94
CA GLU A 79 -11.64 7.54 -14.20
C GLU A 79 -12.28 7.51 -12.81
N GLU A 80 -13.53 7.07 -12.71
CA GLU A 80 -14.26 6.92 -11.45
C GLU A 80 -13.58 5.91 -10.53
N LEU A 81 -13.09 4.79 -11.06
CA LEU A 81 -12.31 3.81 -10.30
C LEU A 81 -11.05 4.46 -9.72
N VAL A 82 -10.27 5.19 -10.52
CA VAL A 82 -9.02 5.82 -10.03
C VAL A 82 -9.32 6.85 -8.95
N ARG A 83 -10.37 7.66 -9.14
CA ARG A 83 -10.82 8.66 -8.18
C ARG A 83 -11.36 8.02 -6.89
N TYR A 84 -12.04 6.89 -6.98
CA TYR A 84 -12.51 6.12 -5.83
C TYR A 84 -11.34 5.61 -4.99
N LEU A 85 -10.34 5.02 -5.65
CA LEU A 85 -9.11 4.56 -4.99
C LEU A 85 -8.36 5.73 -4.32
N LEU A 86 -8.27 6.88 -5.00
CA LEU A 86 -7.65 8.07 -4.42
C LEU A 86 -8.44 8.61 -3.22
N LEU A 87 -9.77 8.66 -3.30
CA LEU A 87 -10.60 9.09 -2.17
C LEU A 87 -10.41 8.16 -0.97
N ALA A 88 -10.36 6.85 -1.21
CA ALA A 88 -10.14 5.85 -0.16
C ALA A 88 -8.81 6.07 0.58
N THR A 89 -7.73 6.39 -0.14
CA THR A 89 -6.46 6.71 0.52
C THR A 89 -6.48 8.06 1.22
N VAL A 90 -7.13 9.07 0.64
CA VAL A 90 -7.28 10.39 1.28
C VAL A 90 -8.04 10.26 2.60
N LEU A 91 -9.08 9.43 2.68
CA LEU A 91 -9.83 9.19 3.91
C LEU A 91 -9.00 8.52 5.02
N LEU A 92 -7.91 7.81 4.69
CA LEU A 92 -6.96 7.32 5.70
C LEU A 92 -6.30 8.45 6.51
N THR A 93 -6.36 9.68 6.02
CA THR A 93 -5.88 10.88 6.73
C THR A 93 -6.96 11.58 7.56
N GLY A 94 -8.24 11.27 7.31
CA GLY A 94 -9.38 11.93 7.95
C GLY A 94 -9.96 11.19 9.16
N PHE A 95 -9.74 9.89 9.30
CA PHE A 95 -10.19 9.11 10.47
C PHE A 95 -9.10 9.01 11.55
N LYS A 96 -9.47 9.24 12.80
CA LYS A 96 -8.57 9.20 13.97
C LYS A 96 -8.17 7.78 14.32
N ASN A 97 -9.16 6.89 14.44
CA ASN A 97 -8.94 5.47 14.70
C ASN A 97 -8.91 4.69 13.38
N LEU A 98 -7.74 4.62 12.76
CA LEU A 98 -7.58 4.08 11.41
C LEU A 98 -7.85 2.56 11.36
N ARG A 99 -8.95 2.17 10.69
CA ARG A 99 -9.26 0.78 10.32
C ARG A 99 -9.54 0.73 8.81
N ASN A 100 -8.48 0.49 8.04
CA ASN A 100 -8.51 0.53 6.56
C ASN A 100 -9.68 -0.25 5.96
N GLU A 101 -9.86 -1.53 6.34
CA GLU A 101 -10.94 -2.38 5.82
C GLU A 101 -12.34 -1.83 6.14
N LEU A 102 -12.50 -1.22 7.31
CA LEU A 102 -13.77 -0.61 7.69
C LEU A 102 -14.06 0.62 6.83
N ILE A 103 -13.05 1.46 6.55
CA ILE A 103 -13.19 2.60 5.62
C ILE A 103 -13.66 2.09 4.26
N TYR A 104 -13.05 1.01 3.74
CA TYR A 104 -13.41 0.46 2.44
C TYR A 104 -14.85 -0.07 2.40
N ARG A 105 -15.29 -0.80 3.43
CA ARG A 105 -16.68 -1.26 3.57
C ARG A 105 -17.67 -0.10 3.65
N VAL A 106 -17.37 0.91 4.47
CA VAL A 106 -18.23 2.09 4.64
C VAL A 106 -18.35 2.87 3.34
N MET A 107 -17.24 3.03 2.61
CA MET A 107 -17.28 3.65 1.28
C MET A 107 -18.14 2.86 0.30
N ALA A 108 -17.97 1.53 0.25
CA ALA A 108 -18.73 0.68 -0.66
C ALA A 108 -20.24 0.75 -0.39
N ARG A 109 -20.65 0.68 0.88
CA ARG A 109 -22.08 0.77 1.28
C ARG A 109 -22.71 2.14 0.99
N ASN A 110 -21.90 3.19 0.93
CA ASN A 110 -22.36 4.57 0.72
C ASN A 110 -21.97 5.10 -0.66
N TYR A 111 -21.77 4.20 -1.63
CA TYR A 111 -21.27 4.57 -2.95
C TYR A 111 -22.18 5.57 -3.67
N ASP A 112 -23.50 5.48 -3.51
CA ASP A 112 -24.47 6.42 -4.10
C ASP A 112 -24.25 7.88 -3.67
N HIS A 113 -23.76 8.10 -2.45
CA HIS A 113 -23.41 9.43 -1.97
C HIS A 113 -22.03 9.88 -2.47
N ILE A 114 -21.10 8.93 -2.62
CA ILE A 114 -19.71 9.16 -3.01
C ILE A 114 -19.58 9.38 -4.52
N ILE A 115 -20.40 8.73 -5.34
CA ILE A 115 -20.27 8.76 -6.79
C ILE A 115 -20.46 10.16 -7.36
N ASN A 116 -21.36 10.95 -6.75
CA ASN A 116 -21.57 12.35 -7.12
C ASN A 116 -20.30 13.19 -6.87
N LEU A 117 -19.61 12.94 -5.75
CA LEU A 117 -18.34 13.59 -5.42
C LEU A 117 -17.23 13.19 -6.39
N ILE A 118 -17.19 11.92 -6.78
CA ILE A 118 -16.18 11.40 -7.69
C ILE A 118 -16.39 11.92 -9.12
N LYS A 119 -17.62 11.89 -9.64
CA LYS A 119 -17.94 12.35 -10.99
C LYS A 119 -17.85 13.87 -11.12
N SER A 120 -18.40 14.59 -10.14
CA SER A 120 -18.52 16.05 -10.17
C SER A 120 -18.05 16.68 -8.84
N PRO A 121 -16.73 16.82 -8.63
CA PRO A 121 -16.18 17.33 -7.37
C PRO A 121 -16.66 18.75 -7.04
N SER A 122 -17.49 18.86 -6.00
CA SER A 122 -18.09 20.11 -5.54
C SER A 122 -17.91 20.29 -4.04
N TYR A 123 -17.61 21.52 -3.61
CA TYR A 123 -17.51 21.83 -2.18
C TYR A 123 -18.86 21.73 -1.46
N GLY A 124 -19.98 21.95 -2.16
CA GLY A 124 -21.33 21.95 -1.57
C GLY A 124 -21.80 20.59 -1.05
N ILE A 125 -21.25 19.48 -1.56
CA ILE A 125 -21.64 18.12 -1.16
C ILE A 125 -20.73 17.52 -0.08
N ILE A 126 -19.63 18.20 0.28
CA ILE A 126 -18.62 17.67 1.21
C ILE A 126 -19.25 17.31 2.54
N ASN A 127 -19.99 18.24 3.15
CA ASN A 127 -20.58 18.02 4.46
C ASN A 127 -21.55 16.83 4.47
N ASN A 128 -22.33 16.64 3.38
CA ASN A 128 -23.21 15.49 3.27
C ASN A 128 -22.42 14.18 3.20
N VAL A 129 -21.42 14.10 2.32
CA VAL A 129 -20.60 12.89 2.17
C VAL A 129 -19.82 12.59 3.46
N SER A 130 -19.23 13.61 4.10
CA SER A 130 -18.55 13.46 5.40
C SER A 130 -19.48 12.90 6.47
N ASN A 131 -20.70 13.44 6.58
CA ASN A 131 -21.68 12.98 7.56
C ASN A 131 -22.06 11.52 7.33
N VAL A 132 -22.34 11.14 6.08
CA VAL A 132 -22.71 9.77 5.72
C VAL A 132 -21.57 8.79 6.04
N LEU A 133 -20.35 9.12 5.63
CA LEU A 133 -19.17 8.29 5.90
C LEU A 133 -18.88 8.18 7.39
N LEU A 134 -18.95 9.28 8.12
CA LEU A 134 -18.73 9.29 9.57
C LEU A 134 -19.78 8.47 10.31
N LYS A 135 -21.07 8.62 9.96
CA LYS A 135 -22.15 7.83 10.55
C LYS A 135 -21.95 6.34 10.33
N GLY A 136 -21.60 5.93 9.10
CA GLY A 136 -21.31 4.53 8.78
C GLY A 136 -20.07 3.98 9.53
N TYR A 137 -19.09 4.83 9.80
CA TYR A 137 -17.89 4.43 10.55
C TYR A 137 -18.18 4.30 12.06
N VAL A 138 -18.96 5.23 12.63
CA VAL A 138 -19.35 5.25 14.04
C VAL A 138 -20.37 4.14 14.36
N SER A 139 -21.26 3.79 13.42
CA SER A 139 -22.22 2.69 13.60
C SER A 139 -21.56 1.34 13.81
N GLU A 140 -20.27 1.20 13.50
CA GLU A 140 -19.48 -0.01 13.72
C GLU A 140 -18.73 0.02 15.07
N GLY A 141 -19.20 0.87 15.99
CA GLY A 141 -18.73 0.94 17.38
C GLY A 141 -17.47 1.78 17.58
N ILE A 142 -17.01 2.51 16.57
CA ILE A 142 -15.83 3.39 16.68
C ILE A 142 -16.23 4.72 17.33
N LYS A 143 -15.48 5.14 18.35
CA LYS A 143 -15.72 6.37 19.13
C LYS A 143 -14.59 7.38 18.95
N GLY A 144 -14.90 8.67 19.16
CA GLY A 144 -13.91 9.75 19.18
C GLY A 144 -13.46 10.24 17.80
N GLU A 145 -14.21 9.91 16.75
CA GLU A 145 -13.98 10.43 15.41
C GLU A 145 -14.42 11.90 15.28
N ASP A 146 -13.84 12.59 14.30
CA ASP A 146 -13.99 14.03 14.12
C ASP A 146 -14.46 14.34 12.70
N ILE A 147 -15.69 14.85 12.58
CA ILE A 147 -16.24 15.21 11.29
C ILE A 147 -15.40 16.26 10.57
N GLY A 148 -14.74 17.17 11.30
CA GLY A 148 -13.87 18.18 10.73
C GLY A 148 -12.67 17.54 10.03
N GLU A 149 -12.09 16.48 10.59
CA GLU A 149 -10.96 15.78 9.95
C GLU A 149 -11.38 15.04 8.68
N VAL A 150 -12.55 14.38 8.69
CA VAL A 150 -13.13 13.72 7.51
C VAL A 150 -13.45 14.75 6.43
N SER A 151 -14.12 15.85 6.79
CA SER A 151 -14.44 16.95 5.87
C SER A 151 -13.20 17.60 5.28
N ASN A 152 -12.14 17.80 6.09
CA ASN A 152 -10.87 18.34 5.60
C ASN A 152 -10.20 17.40 4.58
N ALA A 153 -10.24 16.08 4.82
CA ALA A 153 -9.73 15.11 3.86
C ALA A 153 -10.49 15.16 2.53
N ILE A 154 -11.84 15.16 2.58
CA ILE A 154 -12.69 15.25 1.39
C ILE A 154 -12.51 16.61 0.67
N HIS A 155 -12.30 17.69 1.43
CA HIS A 155 -11.99 19.00 0.87
C HIS A 155 -10.67 18.99 0.10
N SER A 156 -9.60 18.41 0.66
CA SER A 156 -8.32 18.27 -0.05
C SER A 156 -8.44 17.43 -1.33
N PHE A 157 -9.20 16.33 -1.29
CA PHE A 157 -9.51 15.53 -2.47
C PHE A 157 -10.22 16.36 -3.55
N THR A 158 -11.28 17.08 -3.16
CA THR A 158 -12.09 17.93 -4.03
C THR A 158 -11.24 19.04 -4.65
N TYR A 159 -10.43 19.72 -3.84
CA TYR A 159 -9.50 20.75 -4.27
C TYR A 159 -8.51 20.21 -5.31
N GLY A 160 -7.88 19.07 -5.03
CA GLY A 160 -6.91 18.45 -5.94
C GLY A 160 -7.53 18.08 -7.28
N LEU A 161 -8.71 17.46 -7.29
CA LEU A 161 -9.41 17.13 -8.53
C LEU A 161 -9.83 18.37 -9.31
N ARG A 162 -10.39 19.39 -8.65
CA ARG A 162 -10.76 20.65 -9.32
C ARG A 162 -9.55 21.35 -9.92
N LYS A 163 -8.40 21.37 -9.23
CA LYS A 163 -7.16 21.94 -9.77
C LYS A 163 -6.68 21.15 -11.00
N LEU A 164 -6.77 19.83 -10.94
CA LEU A 164 -6.39 18.94 -12.03
C LEU A 164 -7.27 19.14 -13.28
N VAL A 165 -8.59 19.24 -13.11
CA VAL A 165 -9.54 19.44 -14.21
C VAL A 165 -9.49 20.88 -14.74
N ASN A 166 -9.53 21.88 -13.85
CA ASN A 166 -9.72 23.27 -14.26
C ASN A 166 -8.42 23.97 -14.65
N ALA A 167 -7.36 23.80 -13.86
CA ALA A 167 -6.08 24.47 -14.08
C ALA A 167 -5.15 23.65 -14.98
N ARG A 168 -5.10 22.33 -14.80
CA ARG A 168 -4.22 21.43 -15.59
C ARG A 168 -4.88 20.82 -16.82
N LYS A 169 -6.20 21.05 -17.03
CA LYS A 169 -6.98 20.57 -18.19
C LYS A 169 -6.74 19.09 -18.50
N THR A 170 -6.72 18.24 -17.47
CA THR A 170 -6.47 16.79 -17.60
C THR A 170 -7.41 15.99 -16.70
N THR A 171 -7.46 14.68 -16.87
CA THR A 171 -8.13 13.73 -15.96
C THR A 171 -7.12 13.07 -15.03
N LEU A 172 -7.57 12.48 -13.91
CA LEU A 172 -6.68 11.83 -12.96
C LEU A 172 -5.97 10.65 -13.64
N LEU A 173 -6.72 9.83 -14.39
CA LEU A 173 -6.21 8.70 -15.16
C LEU A 173 -5.08 9.10 -16.11
N ARG A 174 -5.27 10.18 -16.88
CA ARG A 174 -4.26 10.71 -17.81
C ARG A 174 -3.11 11.42 -17.11
N TRP A 175 -3.34 12.00 -15.93
CA TRP A 175 -2.31 12.72 -15.20
C TRP A 175 -1.35 11.75 -14.50
N VAL A 176 -1.90 10.74 -13.85
CA VAL A 176 -1.21 9.59 -13.28
C VAL A 176 -0.25 8.99 -14.33
N SER A 177 -0.69 8.84 -15.57
CA SER A 177 0.14 8.22 -16.62
C SER A 177 1.41 8.96 -17.02
N LYS A 178 1.55 10.24 -16.65
CA LYS A 178 2.66 11.10 -17.09
C LYS A 178 3.93 10.90 -16.25
N PHE A 179 3.81 10.28 -15.08
CA PHE A 179 4.93 10.17 -14.14
C PHE A 179 5.89 9.07 -14.54
N ARG A 180 7.18 9.41 -14.62
CA ARG A 180 8.29 8.49 -14.93
C ARG A 180 9.14 8.15 -13.71
N ASP A 181 8.81 8.73 -12.56
CA ASP A 181 9.59 8.65 -11.35
C ASP A 181 8.66 8.70 -10.12
N ILE A 182 8.92 7.81 -9.15
CA ILE A 182 8.10 7.66 -7.95
C ILE A 182 8.23 8.89 -7.04
N GLU A 183 9.42 9.46 -6.90
CA GLU A 183 9.63 10.61 -6.00
C GLU A 183 8.88 11.85 -6.52
N ASN A 184 8.94 12.10 -7.83
CA ASN A 184 8.14 13.13 -8.47
C ASN A 184 6.64 12.91 -8.27
N PHE A 185 6.20 11.66 -8.43
CA PHE A 185 4.79 11.34 -8.27
C PHE A 185 4.31 11.49 -6.83
N GLU A 186 5.09 11.02 -5.85
CA GLU A 186 4.83 11.22 -4.42
C GLU A 186 4.69 12.70 -4.07
N ARG A 187 5.58 13.55 -4.59
CA ARG A 187 5.53 15.01 -4.36
C ARG A 187 4.27 15.64 -4.94
N GLU A 188 3.92 15.27 -6.15
CA GLU A 188 2.76 15.81 -6.86
C GLU A 188 1.42 15.33 -6.26
N LEU A 189 1.39 14.12 -5.69
CA LEU A 189 0.22 13.58 -5.00
C LEU A 189 -0.18 14.38 -3.77
N VAL A 190 0.75 15.09 -3.12
CA VAL A 190 0.49 15.90 -1.91
C VAL A 190 -0.69 16.87 -2.10
N LEU A 191 -0.92 17.32 -3.35
CA LEU A 191 -2.04 18.18 -3.72
C LEU A 191 -3.43 17.65 -3.29
N PHE A 192 -3.62 16.32 -3.25
CA PHE A 192 -4.90 15.69 -2.95
C PHE A 192 -5.12 15.42 -1.46
N TYR A 193 -4.11 15.64 -0.62
CA TYR A 193 -4.15 15.28 0.80
C TYR A 193 -4.09 16.54 1.67
N PRO A 194 -4.54 16.46 2.94
CA PRO A 194 -4.40 17.54 3.90
C PRO A 194 -2.94 18.04 4.04
N THR A 195 -2.79 19.34 4.28
CA THR A 195 -1.48 20.03 4.34
C THR A 195 -0.58 19.55 5.48
N ARG A 196 -1.16 18.99 6.55
CA ARG A 196 -0.39 18.41 7.67
C ARG A 196 0.48 17.25 7.18
N ALA A 197 1.80 17.47 7.18
CA ALA A 197 2.80 16.50 6.76
C ALA A 197 3.07 15.43 7.82
N ASN A 198 2.06 14.60 8.12
CA ASN A 198 2.19 13.50 9.07
C ASN A 198 2.50 12.15 8.39
N GLU A 199 2.96 11.17 9.17
CA GLU A 199 3.26 9.82 8.66
C GLU A 199 2.02 9.16 8.05
N ARG A 200 0.81 9.52 8.50
CA ARG A 200 -0.47 9.04 7.92
C ARG A 200 -0.59 9.45 6.45
N ARG A 201 -0.31 10.71 6.12
CA ARG A 201 -0.32 11.19 4.72
C ARG A 201 0.70 10.44 3.87
N ARG A 202 1.93 10.26 4.38
CA ARG A 202 2.96 9.49 3.65
C ARG A 202 2.51 8.06 3.38
N ARG A 203 1.92 7.40 4.38
CA ARG A 203 1.36 6.04 4.23
C ARG A 203 0.21 6.00 3.23
N ALA A 204 -0.68 6.98 3.25
CA ALA A 204 -1.81 7.07 2.34
C ALA A 204 -1.35 7.25 0.88
N ILE A 205 -0.39 8.14 0.63
CA ILE A 205 0.24 8.34 -0.67
C ILE A 205 0.87 7.04 -1.19
N LYS A 206 1.65 6.35 -0.34
CA LYS A 206 2.29 5.07 -0.69
C LYS A 206 1.27 3.96 -0.98
N THR A 207 0.18 3.93 -0.22
CA THR A 207 -0.92 2.99 -0.46
C THR A 207 -1.55 3.24 -1.83
N PHE A 208 -1.75 4.50 -2.21
CA PHE A 208 -2.30 4.85 -3.53
C PHE A 208 -1.35 4.41 -4.64
N ILE A 209 -0.05 4.71 -4.50
CA ILE A 209 1.00 4.28 -5.43
C ILE A 209 0.99 2.76 -5.59
N ARG A 210 0.91 2.00 -4.50
CA ARG A 210 0.85 0.53 -4.55
C ARG A 210 -0.35 0.04 -5.37
N TRP A 211 -1.54 0.59 -5.11
CA TRP A 211 -2.77 0.17 -5.78
C TRP A 211 -2.76 0.46 -7.29
N VAL A 212 -2.28 1.63 -7.68
CA VAL A 212 -2.18 1.99 -9.09
C VAL A 212 -1.06 1.24 -9.80
N SER A 213 0.07 0.98 -9.13
CA SER A 213 1.21 0.28 -9.73
C SER A 213 1.03 -1.22 -9.93
N HIS A 214 0.45 -1.95 -8.96
CA HIS A 214 0.42 -3.43 -9.00
C HIS A 214 -0.96 -4.07 -8.99
N GLU A 215 -1.98 -3.41 -8.43
CA GLU A 215 -3.32 -4.03 -8.30
C GLU A 215 -4.22 -3.71 -9.49
N THR A 216 -4.18 -2.46 -9.94
CA THR A 216 -4.94 -2.02 -11.12
C THR A 216 -4.08 -1.95 -12.38
N ASN A 217 -2.75 -1.99 -12.27
CA ASN A 217 -1.83 -1.74 -13.38
C ASN A 217 -2.11 -0.40 -14.11
N LEU A 218 -2.72 0.55 -13.40
CA LEU A 218 -3.05 1.88 -13.88
C LEU A 218 -1.79 2.78 -13.90
N PRO A 219 -1.69 3.69 -14.86
CA PRO A 219 -0.45 3.97 -15.59
C PRO A 219 0.62 4.86 -14.93
N ILE A 220 0.76 4.93 -13.60
CA ILE A 220 2.09 5.26 -13.01
C ILE A 220 3.07 4.10 -13.23
N ALA A 221 2.50 2.91 -13.41
CA ALA A 221 3.21 1.67 -13.56
C ALA A 221 4.02 1.61 -14.87
N LEU A 222 3.63 2.26 -15.96
CA LEU A 222 4.17 1.86 -17.27
C LEU A 222 5.61 2.36 -17.52
N GLU A 223 5.92 3.64 -17.28
CA GLU A 223 7.32 4.10 -17.38
C GLU A 223 8.16 3.71 -16.16
N ILE A 224 7.56 3.58 -14.98
CA ILE A 224 8.26 3.22 -13.75
C ILE A 224 8.60 1.72 -13.72
N MET A 225 7.70 0.85 -14.16
CA MET A 225 7.97 -0.59 -14.36
C MET A 225 8.92 -0.81 -15.54
N ARG A 226 8.68 -0.17 -16.70
CA ARG A 226 9.55 -0.33 -17.90
C ARG A 226 11.00 0.06 -17.64
N ARG A 227 11.25 1.10 -16.83
CA ARG A 227 12.63 1.56 -16.51
C ARG A 227 13.21 0.92 -15.24
N GLY A 228 12.49 0.04 -14.55
CA GLY A 228 12.93 -0.48 -13.25
C GLY A 228 12.92 0.56 -12.12
N ALA A 229 12.30 1.72 -12.33
CA ALA A 229 12.28 2.82 -11.36
C ALA A 229 11.43 2.51 -10.11
N TYR A 230 10.60 1.46 -10.14
CA TYR A 230 9.91 0.94 -8.95
C TYR A 230 10.90 0.46 -7.87
N ARG A 231 12.14 0.12 -8.25
CA ARG A 231 13.23 -0.19 -7.30
C ARG A 231 13.63 1.00 -6.43
N ARG A 232 13.25 2.22 -6.81
CA ARG A 232 13.43 3.44 -6.00
C ARG A 232 12.29 3.67 -5.00
N TYR A 233 11.24 2.85 -5.04
CA TYR A 233 10.16 2.90 -4.05
C TYR A 233 10.74 2.71 -2.65
N ALA A 234 10.67 3.76 -1.84
CA ALA A 234 11.03 3.68 -0.44
C ALA A 234 9.83 3.12 0.32
N MET A 235 9.94 1.89 0.81
CA MET A 235 8.87 1.28 1.60
C MET A 235 8.43 2.16 2.79
N ALA A 236 7.16 2.06 3.16
CA ALA A 236 6.64 2.73 4.36
C ALA A 236 7.38 2.26 5.62
N ALA A 237 7.65 0.95 5.70
CA ALA A 237 8.19 0.26 6.88
C ALA A 237 7.33 0.52 8.12
N ASP A 238 6.05 0.17 8.02
CA ASP A 238 5.09 0.25 9.12
C ASP A 238 5.30 -0.90 10.13
N ILE A 239 4.48 -0.91 11.20
CA ILE A 239 4.61 -1.90 12.27
C ILE A 239 4.50 -3.35 11.76
N TYR A 240 3.63 -3.63 10.79
CA TYR A 240 3.38 -4.98 10.29
C TYR A 240 4.50 -5.46 9.36
N SER A 241 4.88 -4.64 8.38
CA SER A 241 5.99 -4.93 7.47
C SER A 241 7.33 -5.03 8.20
N THR A 242 7.55 -4.19 9.21
CA THR A 242 8.72 -4.27 10.11
C THR A 242 8.68 -5.55 10.93
N MET A 243 7.53 -5.88 11.52
CA MET A 243 7.36 -7.12 12.29
C MET A 243 7.69 -8.36 11.46
N VAL A 244 7.21 -8.46 10.23
CA VAL A 244 7.56 -9.60 9.36
C VAL A 244 9.03 -9.60 9.01
N THR A 245 9.58 -8.46 8.59
CA THR A 245 10.99 -8.37 8.16
C THR A 245 11.95 -8.78 9.28
N ILE A 246 11.67 -8.36 10.52
CA ILE A 246 12.48 -8.70 11.69
C ILE A 246 12.19 -10.12 12.17
N ARG A 247 10.93 -10.46 12.47
CA ARG A 247 10.59 -11.77 13.08
C ARG A 247 10.87 -12.95 12.16
N SER A 248 10.78 -12.76 10.85
CA SER A 248 11.10 -13.81 9.88
C SER A 248 12.60 -14.04 9.75
N GLY A 249 13.44 -13.06 10.09
CA GLY A 249 14.87 -13.09 9.81
C GLY A 249 15.24 -12.59 8.41
N ALA A 250 14.29 -12.06 7.61
CA ALA A 250 14.58 -11.54 6.27
C ALA A 250 15.73 -10.51 6.25
N PHE A 251 15.82 -9.66 7.28
CA PHE A 251 16.90 -8.66 7.45
C PHE A 251 18.32 -9.25 7.47
N LEU A 252 18.46 -10.53 7.80
CA LEU A 252 19.73 -11.26 7.80
C LEU A 252 20.28 -11.49 6.38
N THR A 253 19.57 -11.08 5.33
CA THR A 253 20.07 -11.07 3.94
C THR A 253 21.03 -9.90 3.68
N LEU A 254 20.94 -8.81 4.44
CA LEU A 254 21.73 -7.59 4.22
C LEU A 254 23.18 -7.69 4.73
N ARG A 255 24.14 -7.16 4.00
CA ARG A 255 25.52 -6.98 4.50
C ARG A 255 25.63 -5.59 5.14
N ASP A 256 25.26 -5.49 6.42
CA ASP A 256 25.21 -4.23 7.17
C ASP A 256 25.61 -4.47 8.63
N ASP A 257 26.57 -3.69 9.15
CA ASP A 257 27.09 -3.85 10.51
C ASP A 257 26.03 -3.63 11.60
N ARG A 258 24.96 -2.87 11.29
CA ARG A 258 23.83 -2.65 12.19
C ARG A 258 23.10 -3.95 12.51
N ILE A 259 23.17 -4.95 11.63
CA ILE A 259 22.54 -6.26 11.81
C ILE A 259 23.13 -6.98 13.01
N ILE A 260 24.45 -6.92 13.20
CA ILE A 260 25.10 -7.59 14.34
C ILE A 260 24.55 -7.04 15.65
N LYS A 261 24.38 -5.72 15.76
CA LYS A 261 23.77 -5.09 16.95
C LYS A 261 22.34 -5.58 17.18
N ILE A 262 21.53 -5.67 16.13
CA ILE A 262 20.15 -6.16 16.21
C ILE A 262 20.10 -7.65 16.57
N ILE A 263 20.94 -8.48 15.95
CA ILE A 263 21.05 -9.91 16.27
C ILE A 263 21.41 -10.08 17.74
N ASN A 264 22.46 -9.41 18.22
CA ASN A 264 22.88 -9.52 19.62
C ASN A 264 21.73 -9.12 20.56
N LYS A 265 21.03 -8.03 20.26
CA LYS A 265 19.85 -7.59 21.01
C LYS A 265 18.72 -8.63 21.01
N ILE A 266 18.48 -9.32 19.89
CA ILE A 266 17.46 -10.38 19.74
C ILE A 266 17.87 -11.66 20.48
N MET A 267 19.14 -12.05 20.40
CA MET A 267 19.64 -13.32 20.93
C MET A 267 19.85 -13.27 22.45
N ILE A 268 20.42 -12.18 22.98
CA ILE A 268 20.62 -12.00 24.43
C ILE A 268 19.28 -12.01 25.18
N ASN A 269 18.25 -11.43 24.59
CA ASN A 269 16.94 -11.26 25.22
C ASN A 269 15.91 -12.29 24.71
N ARG A 270 16.36 -13.52 24.40
CA ARG A 270 15.47 -14.58 23.89
C ARG A 270 14.44 -15.01 24.93
N GLU A 271 14.86 -15.17 26.19
CA GLU A 271 14.01 -15.65 27.28
C GLU A 271 13.09 -14.54 27.82
N THR A 272 13.60 -13.32 27.92
CA THR A 272 12.86 -12.16 28.46
C THR A 272 12.06 -11.41 27.40
N GLY A 273 12.34 -11.66 26.12
CA GLY A 273 11.80 -10.91 24.99
C GLY A 273 12.51 -9.57 24.79
N THR A 274 12.47 -9.06 23.56
CA THR A 274 13.11 -7.77 23.22
C THR A 274 12.12 -6.82 22.57
N THR A 275 12.30 -5.53 22.82
CA THR A 275 11.56 -4.49 22.11
C THR A 275 12.49 -3.77 21.14
N VAL A 276 12.07 -3.75 19.87
CA VAL A 276 12.76 -3.05 18.78
C VAL A 276 11.85 -1.92 18.32
N ARG A 277 12.35 -0.69 18.35
CA ARG A 277 11.59 0.46 17.84
C ARG A 277 11.65 0.48 16.33
N ILE A 278 10.56 0.85 15.65
CA ILE A 278 10.54 0.94 14.18
C ILE A 278 11.68 1.81 13.67
N ASP A 279 11.92 2.97 14.27
CA ASP A 279 12.96 3.90 13.84
C ASP A 279 14.38 3.34 13.93
N GLU A 280 14.64 2.38 14.84
CA GLU A 280 15.94 1.70 14.95
C GLU A 280 16.23 0.81 13.74
N VAL A 281 15.19 0.23 13.13
CA VAL A 281 15.32 -0.79 12.06
C VAL A 281 14.72 -0.36 10.73
N LYS A 282 14.10 0.82 10.65
CA LYS A 282 13.44 1.36 9.45
C LYS A 282 14.36 1.35 8.22
N GLY A 283 15.63 1.69 8.42
CA GLY A 283 16.67 1.62 7.37
C GLY A 283 16.90 0.19 6.86
N LEU A 284 16.99 -0.80 7.77
CA LEU A 284 17.16 -2.20 7.40
C LEU A 284 15.94 -2.74 6.64
N VAL A 285 14.73 -2.43 7.11
CA VAL A 285 13.48 -2.85 6.45
C VAL A 285 13.40 -2.33 5.02
N ARG A 286 13.74 -1.05 4.81
CA ARG A 286 13.78 -0.44 3.47
C ARG A 286 14.85 -1.05 2.58
N SER A 287 16.03 -1.33 3.13
CA SER A 287 17.11 -2.01 2.39
C SER A 287 16.69 -3.41 1.94
N ILE A 288 15.97 -4.17 2.78
CA ILE A 288 15.41 -5.47 2.38
C ILE A 288 14.44 -5.31 1.21
N GLY A 289 13.51 -4.36 1.30
CA GLY A 289 12.62 -4.03 0.18
C GLY A 289 13.39 -3.82 -1.10
N ARG A 290 14.46 -3.01 -1.05
CA ARG A 290 15.29 -2.71 -2.22
C ARG A 290 15.98 -3.94 -2.82
N ILE A 291 16.49 -4.86 -2.00
CA ILE A 291 17.15 -6.08 -2.51
C ILE A 291 16.18 -7.20 -2.90
N SER A 292 14.89 -7.08 -2.55
CA SER A 292 13.85 -8.05 -2.94
C SER A 292 13.50 -8.03 -4.44
N ASN A 293 14.19 -7.19 -5.23
CA ASN A 293 13.91 -6.83 -6.63
C ASN A 293 12.60 -6.06 -6.86
N ASP A 294 11.55 -6.31 -6.07
CA ASP A 294 10.28 -5.58 -6.09
C ASP A 294 9.87 -5.11 -4.69
N PRO A 295 10.29 -3.90 -4.29
CA PRO A 295 10.01 -3.34 -2.97
C PRO A 295 8.51 -3.17 -2.68
N ILE A 296 7.68 -2.99 -3.71
CA ILE A 296 6.23 -2.77 -3.54
C ILE A 296 5.54 -4.11 -3.24
N ILE A 297 5.86 -5.15 -4.00
CA ILE A 297 5.32 -6.50 -3.76
C ILE A 297 5.82 -7.04 -2.41
N TYR A 298 7.09 -6.83 -2.07
CA TYR A 298 7.61 -7.20 -0.76
C TYR A 298 6.84 -6.48 0.37
N GLU A 299 6.61 -5.16 0.26
CA GLU A 299 5.81 -4.42 1.25
C GLU A 299 4.39 -4.99 1.38
N ARG A 300 3.75 -5.32 0.26
CA ARG A 300 2.40 -5.93 0.26
C ARG A 300 2.40 -7.26 1.01
N GLY A 301 3.31 -8.17 0.67
CA GLY A 301 3.44 -9.47 1.33
C GLY A 301 3.74 -9.32 2.82
N ALA A 302 4.72 -8.50 3.18
CA ALA A 302 5.11 -8.26 4.57
C ALA A 302 3.98 -7.61 5.38
N PHE A 303 3.25 -6.65 4.80
CA PHE A 303 2.09 -6.05 5.45
C PHE A 303 1.00 -7.08 5.73
N LYS A 304 0.60 -7.87 4.73
CA LYS A 304 -0.47 -8.87 4.87
C LYS A 304 -0.09 -9.98 5.85
N ILE A 305 1.13 -10.51 5.75
CA ILE A 305 1.65 -11.50 6.70
C ILE A 305 1.66 -10.92 8.13
N GLY A 306 2.10 -9.68 8.26
CA GLY A 306 2.22 -8.99 9.54
C GLY A 306 0.87 -8.78 10.21
N HIS A 307 -0.10 -8.29 9.44
CA HIS A 307 -1.45 -8.00 9.89
C HIS A 307 -2.24 -9.27 10.23
N ASP A 308 -2.25 -10.26 9.35
CA ASP A 308 -3.13 -11.42 9.50
C ASP A 308 -2.56 -12.51 10.41
N TYR A 309 -1.23 -12.64 10.46
CA TYR A 309 -0.56 -13.76 11.13
C TYR A 309 0.38 -13.32 12.24
N CYS A 310 1.40 -12.49 11.95
CA CYS A 310 2.44 -12.20 12.95
C CYS A 310 1.92 -11.40 14.15
N SER A 311 1.02 -10.44 13.94
CA SER A 311 0.43 -9.64 15.02
C SER A 311 -0.38 -10.49 16.01
N LYS A 312 -0.93 -11.62 15.54
CA LYS A 312 -1.76 -12.57 16.28
C LYS A 312 -1.01 -13.85 16.68
N LEU A 313 0.29 -13.93 16.41
CA LEU A 313 1.15 -15.10 16.63
C LEU A 313 0.65 -16.42 15.99
N LYS A 314 -0.07 -16.32 14.86
CA LYS A 314 -0.56 -17.49 14.10
C LYS A 314 0.54 -18.12 13.23
N CYS A 315 1.64 -18.55 13.84
CA CYS A 315 2.79 -19.06 13.10
C CYS A 315 2.48 -20.33 12.29
N ASN A 316 1.59 -21.19 12.79
CA ASN A 316 1.24 -22.46 12.11
C ASN A 316 0.45 -22.25 10.82
N GLU A 317 -0.37 -21.21 10.75
CA GLU A 317 -1.17 -20.82 9.58
C GLU A 317 -0.39 -19.92 8.61
N CYS A 318 0.78 -19.42 9.01
CA CYS A 318 1.51 -18.41 8.25
C CYS A 318 2.07 -18.97 6.93
N PRO A 319 1.90 -18.27 5.79
CA PRO A 319 2.32 -18.76 4.47
C PRO A 319 3.85 -18.97 4.36
N ILE A 320 4.64 -18.28 5.18
CA ILE A 320 6.11 -18.40 5.20
C ILE A 320 6.63 -19.23 6.39
N ASN A 321 5.76 -19.95 7.10
CA ASN A 321 6.10 -20.71 8.32
C ASN A 321 7.31 -21.63 8.14
N ARG A 322 7.42 -22.28 6.98
CA ARG A 322 8.47 -23.27 6.67
C ARG A 322 9.87 -22.66 6.58
N VAL A 323 9.98 -21.40 6.20
CA VAL A 323 11.27 -20.72 5.98
C VAL A 323 11.61 -19.70 7.08
N CYS A 324 10.59 -19.22 7.79
CA CYS A 324 10.69 -18.20 8.83
C CYS A 324 11.55 -18.63 10.03
N MET A 325 12.41 -17.72 10.52
CA MET A 325 13.20 -17.90 11.75
C MET A 325 12.38 -17.79 13.04
N LYS A 326 11.15 -17.27 12.98
CA LYS A 326 10.20 -17.20 14.09
C LYS A 326 10.76 -16.54 15.35
N PHE A 327 11.38 -15.35 15.22
CA PHE A 327 11.75 -14.52 16.38
C PHE A 327 10.49 -13.91 17.05
N THR A 328 9.56 -14.74 17.50
CA THR A 328 8.23 -14.35 18.01
C THR A 328 8.30 -13.51 19.29
N TRP A 329 9.39 -13.64 20.05
CA TRP A 329 9.68 -12.86 21.26
C TRP A 329 10.08 -11.41 20.99
N VAL A 330 10.34 -11.03 19.72
CA VAL A 330 10.64 -9.64 19.34
C VAL A 330 9.35 -8.84 19.22
N ARG A 331 9.19 -7.78 20.02
CA ARG A 331 8.08 -6.83 19.96
C ARG A 331 8.50 -5.59 19.17
N ILE A 332 7.69 -5.21 18.18
CA ILE A 332 7.90 -3.98 17.41
C ILE A 332 7.06 -2.87 18.03
N LYS A 333 7.66 -1.71 18.32
CA LYS A 333 6.98 -0.52 18.82
C LYS A 333 7.20 0.69 17.93
#